data_AF-A0A8H3XCE7-F1
#
_entry.id   AF-A0A8H3XCE7-F1
#
_cell.length_a   1.000
_cell.length_b   1.000
_cell.length_c   1.000
_cell.angle_alpha   90.00
_cell.angle_beta   90.00
_cell.angle_gamma   90.00
#
_symmetry.space_group_name_H-M   'P 1'
#
loop_
_entity.id
_entity.type
_entity.pdbx_description
1 polymer ?
#
loop_
_entity_poly.entity_id
_entity_poly.type
_entity_poly.pdbx_seq_one_letter_code
_entity_poly.pdbx_strand_id
1 'polypeptide(L)' 'MTTAARPTITRYDSKAPTLQYSSRDLAAHTKLKFRQTGQLTKEELENIDLKEELLKAKREHFEKIQGEQLREAGAVGEN' A
#
# COMPACT_ATOMS: atom_id res chain seq x y z
N MET A 1 -45.64 -20.78 9.02
CA MET A 1 -44.52 -20.64 8.06
C MET A 1 -43.22 -20.65 8.84
N THR A 2 -42.29 -21.55 8.52
CA THR A 2 -40.97 -21.62 9.16
C THR A 2 -40.00 -20.75 8.36
N THR A 3 -39.38 -19.76 9.00
CA THR A 3 -38.48 -18.80 8.32
C THR A 3 -37.09 -19.40 8.16
N ALA A 4 -36.72 -19.82 6.94
CA ALA A 4 -35.42 -20.43 6.66
C ALA A 4 -34.23 -19.46 6.80
N ALA A 5 -34.46 -18.16 6.64
CA ALA A 5 -33.44 -17.13 6.82
C ALA A 5 -33.25 -16.81 8.31
N ARG A 6 -32.26 -17.43 8.95
CA ARG A 6 -31.80 -17.13 10.31
C ARG A 6 -30.47 -16.34 10.26
N PRO A 7 -30.28 -15.30 11.09
CA PRO A 7 -28.98 -14.63 11.21
C PRO A 7 -27.92 -15.53 11.85
N THR A 8 -26.68 -15.42 11.37
CA THR A 8 -25.51 -16.08 11.99
C THR A 8 -25.15 -15.35 13.28
N ILE A 9 -25.40 -15.99 14.42
CA ILE A 9 -25.17 -15.40 15.76
C ILE A 9 -23.76 -15.70 16.31
N THR A 10 -23.14 -16.79 15.88
CA THR A 10 -21.78 -17.18 16.27
C THR A 10 -20.92 -17.44 15.03
N ARG A 11 -19.64 -17.06 15.08
CA ARG A 11 -18.67 -17.42 14.04
C ARG A 11 -18.24 -18.88 14.24
N TYR A 12 -17.87 -19.55 13.16
CA TYR A 12 -17.39 -20.93 13.23
C TYR A 12 -15.95 -20.98 13.74
N ASP A 13 -15.66 -21.89 14.67
CA ASP A 13 -14.32 -22.12 15.18
C ASP A 13 -13.45 -22.92 14.18
N SER A 14 -12.14 -22.82 14.38
CA SER A 14 -11.16 -23.53 13.54
C SER A 14 -11.30 -25.04 13.70
N LYS A 15 -11.20 -25.76 12.58
CA LYS A 15 -11.29 -27.23 12.56
C LYS A 15 -10.07 -27.84 13.27
N ALA A 16 -10.26 -29.03 13.85
CA ALA A 16 -9.19 -29.84 14.41
C ALA A 16 -8.10 -30.14 13.35
N PRO A 17 -6.83 -30.35 13.76
CA PRO A 17 -5.75 -30.66 12.82
C PRO A 17 -6.04 -31.97 12.08
N THR A 18 -5.85 -31.97 10.76
CA THR A 18 -6.01 -33.14 9.89
C THR A 18 -4.82 -33.27 8.94
N LEU A 19 -4.73 -34.40 8.23
CA LEU A 19 -3.71 -34.65 7.20
C LEU A 19 -4.12 -34.16 5.80
N GLN A 20 -5.25 -33.46 5.66
CA GLN A 20 -5.74 -32.95 4.38
C GLN A 20 -5.04 -31.62 4.04
N TYR A 21 -4.48 -31.51 2.84
CA TYR A 21 -3.85 -30.28 2.34
C TYR A 21 -4.39 -29.93 0.94
N SER A 22 -4.51 -28.62 0.66
CA SER A 22 -4.83 -28.10 -0.67
C SER A 22 -3.56 -27.95 -1.52
N SER A 23 -3.70 -27.84 -2.84
CA SER A 23 -2.58 -27.48 -3.72
C SER A 23 -1.95 -26.12 -3.36
N ARG A 24 -2.72 -25.23 -2.72
CA ARG A 24 -2.25 -23.93 -2.21
C ARG A 24 -1.41 -24.03 -0.94
N ASP A 25 -1.55 -25.10 -0.18
CA ASP A 25 -0.84 -25.29 1.10
C ASP A 25 0.53 -25.93 0.91
N LEU A 26 0.89 -26.28 -0.33
CA LEU A 26 2.21 -26.75 -0.69
C LEU A 26 3.25 -25.66 -0.44
N ALA A 27 4.47 -26.07 -0.08
CA ALA A 27 5.54 -25.16 0.26
C ALA A 27 5.89 -24.24 -0.92
N ALA A 28 5.57 -22.94 -0.77
CA ALA A 28 5.87 -21.89 -1.74
C ALA A 28 6.45 -20.66 -1.01
N HIS A 29 7.34 -19.93 -1.69
CA HIS A 29 8.01 -18.74 -1.13
C HIS A 29 8.60 -18.97 0.28
N THR A 30 9.32 -20.07 0.47
CA THR A 30 9.90 -20.50 1.76
C THR A 30 11.00 -19.57 2.28
N LYS A 31 11.41 -18.56 1.50
CA LYS A 31 12.43 -17.59 1.86
C LYS A 31 11.87 -16.18 1.79
N LEU A 32 11.92 -15.47 2.92
CA LEU A 32 11.62 -14.05 3.00
C LEU A 32 12.79 -13.22 2.44
N LYS A 33 12.47 -12.20 1.65
CA LYS A 33 13.45 -11.24 1.15
C LYS A 33 13.57 -10.10 2.16
N PHE A 34 14.81 -9.79 2.55
CA PHE A 34 15.12 -8.64 3.39
C PHE A 34 15.44 -7.42 2.52
N ARG A 35 15.22 -6.23 3.08
CA ARG A 35 15.64 -4.98 2.46
C ARG A 35 17.17 -4.91 2.44
N GLN A 36 17.73 -4.56 1.29
CA GLN A 36 19.16 -4.26 1.15
C GLN A 36 19.42 -2.77 1.39
N THR A 37 20.68 -2.41 1.62
CA THR A 37 21.13 -1.01 1.67
C THR A 37 20.68 -0.27 0.41
N GLY A 38 20.13 0.94 0.57
CA GLY A 38 19.54 1.72 -0.52
C GLY A 38 18.08 1.36 -0.85
N GLN A 39 17.48 0.38 -0.15
CA GLN A 39 16.05 0.04 -0.27
C GLN A 39 15.24 0.53 0.94
N LEU A 40 15.71 1.60 1.59
CA LEU A 40 15.13 2.15 2.81
C LEU A 40 15.15 1.10 3.93
N THR A 41 16.36 0.71 4.32
CA THR A 41 16.52 -0.14 5.51
C THR A 41 16.08 0.63 6.75
N LYS A 42 15.81 -0.09 7.83
CA LYS A 42 15.37 0.54 9.09
C LYS A 42 16.42 1.53 9.62
N GLU A 43 17.70 1.17 9.52
CA GLU A 43 18.83 1.98 9.95
C GLU A 43 18.96 3.26 9.10
N GLU A 44 18.72 3.18 7.80
CA GLU A 44 18.70 4.36 6.92
C GLU A 44 17.55 5.31 7.30
N LEU A 45 16.35 4.77 7.55
CA LEU A 45 15.18 5.56 7.93
C LEU A 45 15.34 6.28 9.27
N GLU A 46 16.05 5.69 10.23
CA GLU A 46 16.29 6.30 11.54
C GLU A 46 17.19 7.54 11.45
N ASN A 47 18.02 7.65 10.40
CA ASN A 47 18.93 8.77 10.20
C ASN A 47 18.34 9.91 9.35
N ILE A 48 17.18 9.72 8.72
CA ILE A 48 16.57 10.69 7.79
C ILE A 48 15.47 11.47 8.51
N ASP A 49 15.48 12.81 8.41
CA ASP A 49 14.33 13.62 8.82
C ASP A 49 13.22 13.59 7.74
N LEU A 50 12.27 12.67 7.96
CA LEU A 50 11.14 12.44 7.07
C LEU A 50 10.22 13.66 6.92
N LYS A 51 10.19 14.58 7.91
CA LYS A 51 9.33 15.76 7.84
C LYS A 51 9.86 16.77 6.85
N GLU A 52 11.17 17.01 6.88
CA GLU A 52 11.82 17.96 5.98
C GLU A 52 11.75 17.48 4.52
N GLU A 53 12.02 16.20 4.28
CA GLU A 53 11.91 15.58 2.95
C GLU A 53 10.48 15.70 2.41
N LEU A 54 9.47 15.42 3.24
CA LEU A 54 8.06 15.54 2.87
C LEU A 54 7.72 16.99 2.50
N LEU A 55 8.15 17.97 3.29
CA LEU A 55 7.88 19.39 3.01
C LEU A 55 8.57 19.88 1.74
N LYS A 56 9.76 19.36 1.43
CA LYS A 56 10.46 19.65 0.18
C LYS A 56 9.73 19.06 -1.03
N ALA A 57 9.40 17.77 -0.97
CA ALA A 57 8.67 17.08 -2.04
C ALA A 57 7.31 17.73 -2.32
N LYS A 58 6.60 18.16 -1.26
CA LYS A 58 5.34 18.93 -1.42
C LYS A 58 5.55 20.24 -2.14
N ARG A 59 6.56 21.04 -1.75
CA ARG A 59 6.87 22.32 -2.42
C ARG A 59 7.15 22.11 -3.90
N GLU A 60 8.03 21.18 -4.26
CA GLU A 60 8.35 20.86 -5.65
C GLU A 60 7.13 20.40 -6.45
N HIS A 61 6.26 19.60 -5.84
CA HIS A 61 5.01 19.15 -6.47
C HIS A 61 4.04 20.32 -6.73
N PHE A 62 3.84 21.21 -5.75
CA PHE A 62 2.99 22.38 -5.93
C PHE A 62 3.55 23.36 -6.95
N GLU A 63 4.87 23.58 -6.99
CA GLU A 63 5.52 24.41 -8.01
C GLU A 63 5.31 23.85 -9.42
N LYS A 64 5.41 22.52 -9.59
CA LYS A 64 5.12 21.86 -10.87
C LYS A 64 3.67 22.04 -11.29
N ILE A 65 2.71 21.78 -10.39
CA ILE A 65 1.29 21.94 -10.68
C ILE A 65 0.96 23.39 -11.02
N GLN A 66 1.46 24.36 -10.25
CA GLN A 66 1.22 25.78 -10.54
C GLN A 66 1.86 26.20 -11.87
N GLY A 67 3.06 25.70 -12.18
CA GLY A 67 3.71 25.91 -13.47
C GLY A 67 2.94 25.29 -14.63
N GLU A 68 2.36 24.10 -14.46
CA GLU A 68 1.50 23.44 -15.44
C GLU A 68 0.18 24.20 -15.63
N GLN A 69 -0.46 24.65 -14.55
CA GLN A 69 -1.68 25.47 -14.60
C GLN A 69 -1.44 26.81 -15.32
N LEU A 70 -0.29 27.45 -15.11
CA LEU A 70 0.08 28.67 -15.82
C LEU A 70 0.38 28.42 -17.30
N ARG A 71 0.94 27.26 -17.66
CA ARG A 71 1.15 26.84 -19.05
C ARG A 71 -0.16 26.53 -19.76
N GLU A 72 -1.07 25.83 -19.09
CA GLU A 72 -2.42 25.53 -19.61
C GLU A 72 -3.26 26.81 -19.75
N ALA A 73 -3.17 27.74 -18.80
CA ALA A 73 -3.83 29.05 -18.89
C ALA A 73 -3.23 29.97 -19.96
N GLY A 74 -1.95 29.79 -20.31
CA GLY A 74 -1.24 30.54 -21.36
C GLY A 74 -1.43 29.99 -22.77
N ALA A 75 -2.07 28.83 -22.96
CA ALA A 75 -2.22 28.18 -24.26
C ALA A 75 -3.51 28.55 -25.03
N VAL A 76 -4.20 29.64 -24.65
CA VAL A 76 -5.39 30.17 -25.37
C VAL A 76 -5.11 31.53 -26.03
N GLY A 77 -3.85 31.95 -26.12
CA GLY A 77 -3.49 33.28 -26.61
C GLY A 77 -2.35 33.30 -27.63
N GLU A 78 -2.49 32.62 -28.77
CA GLU A 78 -1.73 32.95 -29.97
C GLU A 78 -2.69 33.15 -31.15
N ASN A 79 -2.56 34.31 -31.79
CA ASN A 79 -3.28 34.75 -32.99
C ASN A 79 -2.92 33.92 -34.23
#